data_AF-A0AAD7WCA0-F1
#
_entry.id   AF-A0AAD7WCA0-F1
#
_cell.length_a   1.000
_cell.length_b   1.000
_cell.length_c   1.000
_cell.angle_alpha   90.00
_cell.angle_beta   90.00
_cell.angle_gamma   90.00
#
_symmetry.space_group_name_H-M   'P 1'
#
loop_
_entity.id
_entity.type
_entity.pdbx_description
1 polymer ?
#
loop_
_entity_poly.entity_id
_entity_poly.type
_entity_poly.pdbx_seq_one_letter_code
_entity_poly.pdbx_strand_id
1 'polypeptide(L)'
;MTGVLELLLHLPEALPLEHGLFADSLLVRKEEQFEVMSNKTIEIAALGRPLHPGMLYDRRSDTFIPGVTLWDEDDIEKAMRVKPQPCTSFNFTASDSISEKSSLLDVSASLKASFLGGLVEVGGSASFLKDRVSSTHQCRVTMQYKQTTEFKQLTMALLGHMKYIEVFDQQTATHVVTAVMYGAEAFMVFNQTACDYKDNQEIKGNLDVMIKKIPTIEISGSGKVVMTDEEKKKVNEFSCTFHGDFELKQNPSNYEEAVLVYKDLPNLLGEKSENAVPVRVWLYPLKALDSKAAQLGREVKMQQILSLEALMEHLHEAKMRANDLISQCETIRVVAIKEKLKEFKGKLEKYNVPFQQNLGKVLTAIRAGTEEEQKLADILKFHEESSFTQTKMNKWMDEKASEIGVLKAYINTLHKIPIVPPGPELDTLRLDPQVSLLQIFTFTSLNYKEPYLSNLSECLASADFSKMEDISVARLYSFKDEMMAFNRHTNGEAVQPWYNDELIKARMRKSINVMKRFLNQTINPSLKTAISYIPDSIYTGASIYTYEDGQLKSRGLEAN
;
A
#
# COMPACT_ATOMS: atom_id res chain seq x y z
N MET A 1 35.71 -57.66 -12.13
CA MET A 1 36.71 -57.39 -11.07
C MET A 1 35.92 -57.03 -9.82
N THR A 2 35.48 -57.99 -8.99
CA THR A 2 36.22 -58.55 -7.81
C THR A 2 36.77 -57.43 -6.94
N GLY A 3 36.36 -57.21 -5.68
CA GLY A 3 35.44 -57.86 -4.75
C GLY A 3 35.38 -56.94 -3.50
N VAL A 4 34.98 -57.29 -2.29
CA VAL A 4 34.53 -58.51 -1.61
C VAL A 4 33.72 -57.97 -0.42
N LEU A 5 32.51 -58.48 -0.19
CA LEU A 5 31.86 -58.44 1.13
C LEU A 5 32.58 -59.45 2.02
N GLU A 6 33.06 -59.06 3.21
CA GLU A 6 32.88 -59.81 4.46
C GLU A 6 33.57 -59.15 5.66
N LEU A 7 32.98 -59.40 6.84
CA LEU A 7 33.46 -59.21 8.21
C LEU A 7 32.84 -58.06 9.03
N LEU A 8 31.56 -58.26 9.34
CA LEU A 8 31.05 -58.08 10.70
C LEU A 8 31.75 -59.08 11.62
N LEU A 9 32.45 -58.60 12.65
CA LEU A 9 32.51 -59.13 14.02
C LEU A 9 33.73 -58.56 14.79
N HIS A 10 33.46 -58.01 15.99
CA HIS A 10 34.36 -57.60 17.08
C HIS A 10 34.84 -56.14 17.13
N LEU A 11 34.05 -55.29 17.78
CA LEU A 11 34.57 -54.30 18.74
C LEU A 11 33.64 -54.26 19.98
N PRO A 12 34.20 -54.19 21.20
CA PRO A 12 33.46 -54.23 22.45
C PRO A 12 32.84 -52.87 22.82
N GLU A 13 31.90 -52.96 23.76
CA GLU A 13 31.10 -51.90 24.38
C GLU A 13 31.90 -50.79 25.08
N ALA A 14 31.26 -49.62 25.08
CA ALA A 14 31.18 -48.59 26.13
C ALA A 14 32.36 -47.63 26.38
N LEU A 15 32.10 -46.34 26.11
CA LEU A 15 31.83 -45.31 27.14
C LEU A 15 31.08 -44.10 26.50
N PRO A 16 30.21 -43.39 27.25
CA PRO A 16 29.15 -42.53 26.70
C PRO A 16 29.62 -41.11 26.33
N LEU A 17 29.10 -40.59 25.21
CA LEU A 17 29.23 -39.19 24.78
C LEU A 17 28.23 -38.30 25.55
N GLU A 18 28.78 -37.31 26.26
CA GLU A 18 28.06 -36.23 26.93
C GLU A 18 27.25 -35.38 25.94
N HIS A 19 25.96 -35.70 25.80
CA HIS A 19 25.01 -34.94 24.98
C HIS A 19 24.44 -33.67 25.67
N GLY A 20 24.84 -33.37 26.90
CA GLY A 20 24.36 -32.20 27.66
C GLY A 20 25.15 -30.90 27.42
N LEU A 21 26.47 -30.97 27.27
CA LEU A 21 27.34 -29.78 27.26
C LEU A 21 27.34 -29.00 25.93
N PHE A 22 26.99 -29.65 24.81
CA PHE A 22 26.97 -28.99 23.49
C PHE A 22 25.68 -28.18 23.24
N ALA A 23 24.53 -28.61 23.77
CA ALA A 23 23.29 -27.86 23.66
C ALA A 23 23.32 -26.61 24.56
N ASP A 24 23.82 -26.76 25.78
CA ASP A 24 23.98 -25.65 26.73
C ASP A 24 25.01 -24.63 26.23
N SER A 25 26.14 -25.05 25.64
CA SER A 25 27.12 -24.09 25.09
C SER A 25 26.63 -23.35 23.83
N LEU A 26 25.74 -23.94 23.03
CA LEU A 26 25.09 -23.27 21.89
C LEU A 26 24.00 -22.29 22.32
N LEU A 27 23.24 -22.63 23.38
CA LEU A 27 22.28 -21.72 24.01
C LEU A 27 23.01 -20.55 24.67
N VAL A 28 24.04 -20.82 25.47
CA VAL A 28 24.88 -19.79 26.11
C VAL A 28 25.52 -18.88 25.06
N ARG A 29 26.05 -19.41 23.94
CA ARG A 29 26.60 -18.56 22.86
C ARG A 29 25.56 -17.72 22.14
N LYS A 30 24.32 -18.20 21.99
CA LYS A 30 23.21 -17.40 21.43
C LYS A 30 22.73 -16.34 22.41
N GLU A 31 22.66 -16.66 23.69
CA GLU A 31 22.34 -15.73 24.77
C GLU A 31 23.41 -14.65 24.90
N GLU A 32 24.70 -15.01 24.89
CA GLU A 32 25.83 -14.06 24.89
C GLU A 32 25.85 -13.17 23.64
N GLN A 33 25.61 -13.72 22.44
CA GLN A 33 25.53 -12.89 21.21
C GLN A 33 24.33 -11.95 21.23
N PHE A 34 23.20 -12.38 21.79
CA PHE A 34 22.02 -11.54 21.94
C PHE A 34 22.21 -10.45 23.01
N GLU A 35 22.83 -10.79 24.15
CA GLU A 35 23.17 -9.87 25.25
C GLU A 35 24.20 -8.81 24.82
N VAL A 36 25.15 -9.18 23.95
CA VAL A 36 26.11 -8.25 23.33
C VAL A 36 25.43 -7.33 22.28
N MET A 37 24.30 -7.73 21.69
CA MET A 37 23.50 -6.85 20.82
C MET A 37 22.53 -5.96 21.60
N SER A 38 21.98 -6.44 22.72
CA SER A 38 21.03 -5.68 23.56
C SER A 38 21.69 -4.55 24.36
N ASN A 39 23.00 -4.63 24.61
CA ASN A 39 23.76 -3.60 25.35
C ASN A 39 24.42 -2.53 24.45
N LYS A 40 24.10 -2.50 23.15
CA LYS A 40 24.65 -1.49 22.24
C LYS A 40 23.72 -0.30 22.11
N THR A 41 24.31 0.90 22.01
CA THR A 41 23.59 2.09 21.57
C THR A 41 23.04 1.86 20.17
N ILE A 42 21.77 2.18 19.95
CA ILE A 42 21.09 2.02 18.67
C ILE A 42 20.75 3.39 18.11
N GLU A 43 20.89 3.55 16.80
CA GLU A 43 20.48 4.75 16.07
C GLU A 43 19.17 4.50 15.32
N ILE A 44 18.21 5.42 15.42
CA ILE A 44 16.91 5.33 14.74
C ILE A 44 16.50 6.67 14.11
N ALA A 45 15.67 6.61 13.06
CA ALA A 45 15.01 7.78 12.49
C ALA A 45 13.90 8.29 13.43
N ALA A 46 13.80 9.60 13.59
CA ALA A 46 12.78 10.22 14.45
C ALA A 46 11.38 10.20 13.82
N LEU A 47 11.28 10.35 12.49
CA LEU A 47 10.04 10.30 11.72
C LEU A 47 8.94 11.28 12.18
N GLY A 48 9.35 12.50 12.55
CA GLY A 48 8.46 13.54 13.04
C GLY A 48 7.99 13.35 14.49
N ARG A 49 8.51 12.35 15.21
CA ARG A 49 8.20 12.13 16.63
C ARG A 49 9.04 13.08 17.50
N PRO A 50 8.47 13.68 18.55
CA PRO A 50 9.14 14.69 19.40
C PRO A 50 10.11 14.02 20.39
N LEU A 51 11.21 13.47 19.88
CA LEU A 51 12.21 12.75 20.68
C LEU A 51 13.34 13.69 21.11
N HIS A 52 13.60 13.76 22.40
CA HIS A 52 14.62 14.65 23.00
C HIS A 52 15.51 13.88 23.98
N PRO A 53 16.76 14.33 24.21
CA PRO A 53 17.63 13.67 25.17
C PRO A 53 17.00 13.62 26.58
N GLY A 54 17.12 12.47 27.24
CA GLY A 54 16.52 12.18 28.53
C GLY A 54 15.15 11.49 28.45
N MET A 55 14.48 11.51 27.29
CA MET A 55 13.22 10.79 27.11
C MET A 55 13.43 9.28 27.11
N LEU A 56 12.48 8.57 27.71
CA LEU A 56 12.45 7.11 27.69
C LEU A 56 11.77 6.60 26.41
N TYR A 57 12.25 5.47 25.92
CA TYR A 57 11.77 4.85 24.69
C TYR A 57 11.65 3.34 24.88
N ASP A 58 10.54 2.76 24.42
CA ASP A 58 10.34 1.33 24.36
C ASP A 58 10.51 0.80 22.95
N ARG A 59 11.62 0.10 22.70
CA ARG A 59 11.92 -0.60 21.44
C ARG A 59 10.99 -1.78 21.14
N ARG A 60 10.22 -2.28 22.12
CA ARG A 60 9.26 -3.37 21.89
C ARG A 60 8.08 -2.90 21.04
N SER A 61 7.54 -1.73 21.39
CA SER A 61 6.42 -1.07 20.72
C SER A 61 6.83 0.09 19.80
N ASP A 62 8.10 0.51 19.81
CA ASP A 62 8.60 1.71 19.13
C ASP A 62 7.90 3.02 19.56
N THR A 63 7.62 3.14 20.86
CA THR A 63 6.93 4.28 21.49
C THR A 63 7.83 5.01 22.48
N PHE A 64 7.72 6.34 22.55
CA PHE A 64 8.33 7.13 23.63
C PHE A 64 7.38 7.23 24.83
N ILE A 65 7.92 7.45 26.02
CA ILE A 65 7.15 7.58 27.27
C ILE A 65 7.16 9.04 27.72
N PRO A 66 6.05 9.79 27.55
CA PRO A 66 5.97 11.19 27.97
C PRO A 66 5.98 11.33 29.50
N GLY A 67 6.63 12.38 30.00
CA GLY A 67 6.52 12.79 31.41
C GLY A 67 7.28 11.93 32.43
N VAL A 68 7.95 10.87 32.01
CA VAL A 68 8.79 10.02 32.88
C VAL A 68 10.25 10.15 32.45
N THR A 69 11.13 10.51 33.40
CA THR A 69 12.56 10.73 33.16
C THR A 69 13.41 10.09 34.26
N LEU A 70 14.68 9.84 33.98
CA LEU A 70 15.66 9.36 34.99
C LEU A 70 16.28 10.49 35.81
N TRP A 71 16.20 11.73 35.31
CA TRP A 71 16.86 12.92 35.82
C TRP A 71 15.89 14.11 35.87
N ASP A 72 16.22 15.11 36.68
CA ASP A 72 15.56 16.41 36.63
C ASP A 72 15.91 17.14 35.34
N GLU A 73 15.00 18.00 34.88
CA GLU A 73 15.19 18.82 33.68
C GLU A 73 16.44 19.71 33.78
N ASP A 74 16.66 20.35 34.93
CA ASP A 74 17.85 21.16 35.21
C ASP A 74 19.17 20.38 35.03
N ASP A 75 19.18 19.09 35.39
CA ASP A 75 20.38 18.27 35.30
C ASP A 75 20.62 17.85 33.84
N ILE A 76 19.55 17.54 33.09
CA ILE A 76 19.60 17.28 31.65
C ILE A 76 20.17 18.49 30.91
N GLU A 77 19.68 19.69 31.20
CA GLU A 77 20.16 20.93 30.57
C GLU A 77 21.64 21.20 30.85
N LYS A 78 22.06 21.11 32.12
CA LYS A 78 23.47 21.35 32.53
C LYS A 78 24.45 20.38 31.90
N ALA A 79 24.04 19.13 31.70
CA ALA A 79 24.88 18.09 31.14
C ALA A 79 24.68 17.87 29.63
N MET A 80 23.97 18.76 28.96
CA MET A 80 23.82 18.77 27.51
C MET A 80 25.07 19.33 26.82
N ARG A 81 25.62 18.58 25.85
CA ARG A 81 26.62 19.09 24.92
C ARG A 81 25.99 19.29 23.56
N VAL A 82 26.12 20.51 23.04
CA VAL A 82 25.64 20.89 21.72
C VAL A 82 26.85 21.05 20.78
N LYS A 83 26.77 20.44 19.60
CA LYS A 83 27.79 20.57 18.54
C LYS A 83 27.11 20.96 17.24
N PRO A 84 27.52 22.07 16.58
CA PRO A 84 27.06 22.37 15.23
C PRO A 84 27.43 21.24 14.26
N GLN A 85 26.46 20.78 13.48
CA GLN A 85 26.62 19.78 12.40
C GLN A 85 25.78 20.15 11.17
N PRO A 86 26.06 21.30 10.53
CA PRO A 86 25.35 21.70 9.33
C PRO A 86 25.70 20.77 8.16
N CYS A 87 24.69 20.19 7.54
CA CYS A 87 24.82 19.41 6.31
C CYS A 87 23.57 19.58 5.48
N THR A 88 23.70 19.73 4.16
CA THR A 88 22.56 19.78 3.24
C THR A 88 22.78 18.77 2.13
N SER A 89 21.77 17.96 1.84
CA SER A 89 21.78 16.98 0.76
C SER A 89 20.44 16.95 0.02
N PHE A 90 20.50 16.45 -1.21
CA PHE A 90 19.34 16.31 -2.08
C PHE A 90 19.36 14.93 -2.72
N ASN A 91 18.19 14.29 -2.77
CA ASN A 91 18.01 13.02 -3.46
C ASN A 91 16.81 13.11 -4.39
N PHE A 92 16.84 12.30 -5.44
CA PHE A 92 15.75 12.18 -6.40
C PHE A 92 15.41 10.71 -6.57
N THR A 93 14.13 10.38 -6.55
CA THR A 93 13.67 9.02 -6.84
C THR A 93 12.46 9.02 -7.75
N ALA A 94 12.42 8.04 -8.63
CA ALA A 94 11.27 7.77 -9.49
C ALA A 94 10.52 6.49 -9.03
N SER A 95 10.85 5.98 -7.83
CA SER A 95 10.21 4.83 -7.21
C SER A 95 9.32 5.29 -6.04
N ASP A 96 8.18 4.61 -5.86
CA ASP A 96 7.22 4.84 -4.77
C ASP A 96 7.12 3.62 -3.82
N SER A 97 8.07 2.68 -3.91
CA SER A 97 8.06 1.46 -3.08
C SER A 97 8.35 1.75 -1.61
N ILE A 98 7.87 0.87 -0.72
CA ILE A 98 8.14 0.92 0.73
C ILE A 98 9.65 0.95 0.98
N SER A 99 10.42 0.06 0.33
CA SER A 99 11.88 0.02 0.47
C SER A 99 12.52 1.36 0.11
N GLU A 100 12.15 1.97 -1.02
CA GLU A 100 12.76 3.22 -1.46
C GLU A 100 12.45 4.36 -0.49
N LYS A 101 11.18 4.52 -0.10
CA LYS A 101 10.79 5.56 0.86
C LYS A 101 11.45 5.38 2.22
N SER A 102 11.55 4.13 2.68
CA SER A 102 12.24 3.78 3.91
C SER A 102 13.73 4.12 3.82
N SER A 103 14.36 3.86 2.67
CA SER A 103 15.77 4.17 2.42
C SER A 103 16.03 5.68 2.45
N LEU A 104 15.20 6.50 1.80
CA LEU A 104 15.35 7.96 1.81
C LEU A 104 15.26 8.58 3.20
N LEU A 105 14.43 8.00 4.07
CA LEU A 105 14.23 8.44 5.46
C LEU A 105 15.14 7.72 6.46
N ASP A 106 16.14 6.95 6.00
CA ASP A 106 17.05 6.17 6.84
C ASP A 106 16.32 5.25 7.85
N VAL A 107 15.18 4.69 7.45
CA VAL A 107 14.33 3.81 8.29
C VAL A 107 14.95 2.41 8.37
N SER A 108 15.41 2.04 9.57
CA SER A 108 15.92 0.69 9.84
C SER A 108 14.86 -0.40 9.57
N ALA A 109 15.30 -1.63 9.29
CA ALA A 109 14.40 -2.76 9.06
C ALA A 109 13.41 -2.99 10.22
N SER A 110 13.89 -2.93 11.47
CA SER A 110 13.04 -3.09 12.65
C SER A 110 11.98 -1.99 12.72
N LEU A 111 12.36 -0.73 12.52
CA LEU A 111 11.41 0.40 12.53
C LEU A 111 10.42 0.34 11.35
N LYS A 112 10.86 -0.14 10.17
CA LYS A 112 9.99 -0.40 9.02
C LYS A 112 8.92 -1.44 9.37
N ALA A 113 9.29 -2.55 10.02
CA ALA A 113 8.31 -3.54 10.47
C ALA A 113 7.28 -2.91 11.43
N SER A 114 7.71 -2.03 12.33
CA SER A 114 6.81 -1.31 13.25
C SER A 114 5.87 -0.35 12.51
N PHE A 115 6.36 0.36 11.50
CA PHE A 115 5.52 1.20 10.64
C PHE A 115 4.48 0.37 9.90
N LEU A 116 4.87 -0.76 9.29
CA LEU A 116 3.94 -1.68 8.61
C LEU A 116 2.92 -2.29 9.58
N GLY A 117 3.32 -2.58 10.82
CA GLY A 117 2.46 -3.02 11.92
C GLY A 117 1.61 -1.93 12.58
N GLY A 118 1.67 -0.68 12.09
CA GLY A 118 0.88 0.43 12.64
C GLY A 118 1.30 0.86 14.05
N LEU A 119 2.50 0.47 14.51
CA LEU A 119 3.04 0.82 15.83
C LEU A 119 3.66 2.23 15.86
N VAL A 120 4.00 2.77 14.68
CA VAL A 120 4.66 4.08 14.55
C VAL A 120 3.75 5.05 13.84
N GLU A 121 3.37 6.11 14.55
CA GLU A 121 2.77 7.29 13.94
C GLU A 121 3.87 8.20 13.40
N VAL A 122 3.80 8.51 12.11
CA VAL A 122 4.72 9.41 11.42
C VAL A 122 4.06 10.77 11.23
N GLY A 123 4.86 11.83 11.35
CA GLY A 123 4.45 13.23 11.15
C GLY A 123 5.45 14.00 10.30
N GLY A 124 5.14 15.27 10.01
CA GLY A 124 6.00 16.16 9.23
C GLY A 124 6.38 15.55 7.88
N SER A 125 7.67 15.63 7.53
CA SER A 125 8.26 15.05 6.32
C SER A 125 8.03 13.54 6.17
N ALA A 126 8.04 12.80 7.29
CA ALA A 126 7.87 11.34 7.28
C ALA A 126 6.45 10.89 6.90
N SER A 127 5.48 11.81 6.84
CA SER A 127 4.15 11.57 6.24
C SER A 127 4.24 11.08 4.79
N PHE A 128 5.35 11.37 4.10
CA PHE A 128 5.71 10.81 2.80
C PHE A 128 5.64 9.28 2.73
N LEU A 129 5.90 8.56 3.83
CA LEU A 129 5.78 7.09 3.90
C LEU A 129 4.35 6.60 3.63
N LYS A 130 3.34 7.41 3.99
CA LYS A 130 1.91 7.09 3.83
C LYS A 130 1.37 7.51 2.46
N ASP A 131 1.98 8.49 1.81
CA ASP A 131 1.60 8.94 0.47
C ASP A 131 2.02 7.87 -0.55
N ARG A 132 1.07 7.20 -1.17
CA ARG A 132 1.33 6.16 -2.19
C ARG A 132 0.56 6.47 -3.46
N VAL A 133 1.11 6.06 -4.61
CA VAL A 133 0.39 6.17 -5.88
C VAL A 133 -0.94 5.42 -5.83
N SER A 134 -1.96 5.94 -6.52
CA SER A 134 -3.31 5.37 -6.46
C SER A 134 -3.74 4.65 -7.74
N SER A 135 -2.95 4.77 -8.80
CA SER A 135 -3.23 4.26 -10.15
C SER A 135 -1.94 3.84 -10.82
N THR A 136 -1.98 2.81 -11.67
CA THR A 136 -0.81 2.41 -12.49
C THR A 136 -0.50 3.39 -13.62
N HIS A 137 -1.40 4.34 -13.89
CA HIS A 137 -1.21 5.43 -14.86
C HIS A 137 -0.57 6.67 -14.22
N GLN A 138 -0.45 6.71 -12.89
CA GLN A 138 0.15 7.84 -12.19
C GLN A 138 1.68 7.72 -12.21
N CYS A 139 2.33 8.59 -12.97
CA CYS A 139 3.78 8.73 -12.96
C CYS A 139 4.20 9.67 -11.83
N ARG A 140 5.24 9.27 -11.09
CA ARG A 140 5.74 9.99 -9.91
C ARG A 140 7.25 10.10 -9.91
N VAL A 141 7.74 11.28 -9.56
CA VAL A 141 9.14 11.52 -9.20
C VAL A 141 9.15 12.42 -7.97
N THR A 142 9.98 12.09 -6.99
CA THR A 142 10.09 12.80 -5.72
C THR A 142 11.47 13.41 -5.58
N MET A 143 11.53 14.66 -5.14
CA MET A 143 12.74 15.32 -4.69
C MET A 143 12.75 15.36 -3.16
N GLN A 144 13.82 14.88 -2.54
CA GLN A 144 14.10 15.05 -1.11
C GLN A 144 15.09 16.19 -0.92
N TYR A 145 14.75 17.07 0.01
CA TYR A 145 15.66 18.03 0.64
C TYR A 145 15.92 17.56 2.08
N LYS A 146 17.18 17.51 2.50
CA LYS A 146 17.56 17.17 3.87
C LYS A 146 18.59 18.16 4.38
N GLN A 147 18.33 18.75 5.54
CA GLN A 147 19.26 19.65 6.22
C GLN A 147 19.42 19.23 7.68
N THR A 148 20.64 19.01 8.15
CA THR A 148 20.97 18.88 9.58
C THR A 148 21.59 20.16 10.08
N THR A 149 21.45 20.44 11.38
CA THR A 149 21.88 21.71 11.99
C THR A 149 22.81 21.49 13.17
N GLU A 150 22.36 20.72 14.18
CA GLU A 150 23.09 20.52 15.42
C GLU A 150 22.89 19.13 16.00
N PHE A 151 23.88 18.68 16.75
CA PHE A 151 23.89 17.43 17.49
C PHE A 151 23.90 17.71 18.98
N LYS A 152 22.85 17.28 19.69
CA LYS A 152 22.71 17.39 21.14
C LYS A 152 22.93 16.03 21.78
N GLN A 153 23.79 15.95 22.79
CA GLN A 153 24.07 14.70 23.51
C GLN A 153 24.21 14.94 25.01
N LEU A 154 23.71 13.99 25.81
CA LEU A 154 23.97 13.95 27.24
C LEU A 154 25.41 13.53 27.52
N THR A 155 26.03 14.15 28.52
CA THR A 155 27.35 13.72 28.99
C THR A 155 27.26 12.49 29.89
N MET A 156 28.36 11.73 29.96
CA MET A 156 28.49 10.58 30.86
C MET A 156 28.29 10.93 32.34
N ALA A 157 28.41 12.20 32.73
CA ALA A 157 28.22 12.64 34.11
C ALA A 157 26.80 12.32 34.64
N LEU A 158 25.78 12.38 33.78
CA LEU A 158 24.40 12.04 34.15
C LEU A 158 24.18 10.55 34.36
N LEU A 159 24.85 9.71 33.56
CA LEU A 159 24.62 8.26 33.58
C LEU A 159 25.02 7.60 34.91
N GLY A 160 25.87 8.26 35.71
CA GLY A 160 26.26 7.80 37.05
C GLY A 160 25.38 8.32 38.20
N HIS A 161 24.49 9.29 37.95
CA HIS A 161 23.70 9.96 39.00
C HIS A 161 22.25 10.12 38.55
N MET A 162 21.45 9.06 38.72
CA MET A 162 20.03 9.04 38.39
C MET A 162 19.19 9.32 39.65
N LYS A 163 18.17 10.17 39.53
CA LYS A 163 17.30 10.57 40.66
C LYS A 163 16.09 9.65 40.82
N TYR A 164 15.48 9.27 39.71
CA TYR A 164 14.24 8.49 39.67
C TYR A 164 14.53 7.03 39.28
N ILE A 165 15.20 6.29 40.17
CA ILE A 165 15.65 4.92 39.91
C ILE A 165 14.45 3.94 39.85
N GLU A 166 13.33 4.29 40.47
CA GLU A 166 12.09 3.49 40.48
C GLU A 166 11.52 3.28 39.07
N VAL A 167 11.91 4.11 38.10
CA VAL A 167 11.58 3.94 36.67
C VAL A 167 12.02 2.57 36.16
N PHE A 168 13.14 2.02 36.65
CA PHE A 168 13.61 0.70 36.24
C PHE A 168 12.68 -0.42 36.70
N ASP A 169 12.07 -0.28 37.88
CA ASP A 169 11.12 -1.25 38.41
C ASP A 169 9.79 -1.24 37.61
N GLN A 170 9.45 -0.13 36.96
CA GLN A 170 8.23 -0.02 36.14
C GLN A 170 8.32 -0.81 34.82
N GLN A 171 9.52 -1.02 34.29
CA GLN A 171 9.76 -1.79 33.05
C GLN A 171 8.95 -1.34 31.82
N THR A 172 8.54 -0.06 31.80
CA THR A 172 7.74 0.56 30.74
C THR A 172 8.58 0.98 29.53
N ALA A 173 9.88 1.16 29.71
CA ALA A 173 10.83 1.52 28.65
C ALA A 173 12.03 0.57 28.63
N THR A 174 12.68 0.46 27.48
CA THR A 174 13.88 -0.37 27.31
C THR A 174 15.13 0.49 27.07
N HIS A 175 14.96 1.73 26.61
CA HIS A 175 16.05 2.64 26.27
C HIS A 175 15.77 4.05 26.78
N VAL A 176 16.83 4.85 26.87
CA VAL A 176 16.77 6.31 27.05
C VAL A 176 17.43 6.99 25.86
N VAL A 177 16.87 8.10 25.40
CA VAL A 177 17.47 8.94 24.37
C VAL A 177 18.69 9.65 24.96
N THR A 178 19.88 9.39 24.43
CA THR A 178 21.12 10.04 24.91
C THR A 178 21.66 11.07 23.93
N ALA A 179 21.30 10.98 22.66
CA ALA A 179 21.64 12.01 21.69
C ALA A 179 20.57 12.16 20.60
N VAL A 180 20.51 13.34 20.01
CA VAL A 180 19.60 13.70 18.92
C VAL A 180 20.33 14.58 17.90
N MET A 181 20.14 14.25 16.63
CA MET A 181 20.50 15.10 15.50
C MET A 181 19.27 15.91 15.12
N TYR A 182 19.39 17.23 15.14
CA TYR A 182 18.34 18.17 14.74
C TYR A 182 18.55 18.62 13.29
N GLY A 183 17.44 18.96 12.64
CA GLY A 183 17.40 19.38 11.25
C GLY A 183 15.98 19.51 10.74
N ALA A 184 15.81 19.42 9.44
CA ALA A 184 14.51 19.28 8.78
C ALA A 184 14.66 18.54 7.46
N GLU A 185 13.61 17.82 7.08
CA GLU A 185 13.49 17.21 5.76
C GLU A 185 12.25 17.73 5.04
N ALA A 186 12.29 17.69 3.71
CA ALA A 186 11.13 17.96 2.86
C ALA A 186 11.12 17.05 1.64
N PHE A 187 9.94 16.58 1.27
CA PHE A 187 9.66 15.79 0.08
C PHE A 187 8.70 16.57 -0.80
N MET A 188 9.16 16.91 -2.00
CA MET A 188 8.32 17.45 -3.07
C MET A 188 7.98 16.30 -4.03
N VAL A 189 6.74 15.84 -3.96
CA VAL A 189 6.24 14.69 -4.71
C VAL A 189 5.51 15.20 -5.95
N PHE A 190 6.13 15.03 -7.12
CA PHE A 190 5.56 15.46 -8.38
C PHE A 190 4.82 14.31 -9.06
N ASN A 191 3.60 14.58 -9.52
CA ASN A 191 2.77 13.59 -10.21
C ASN A 191 2.23 14.12 -11.53
N GLN A 192 2.13 13.22 -12.52
CA GLN A 192 1.35 13.40 -13.74
C GLN A 192 0.63 12.08 -14.04
N THR A 193 -0.65 12.15 -14.39
CA THR A 193 -1.44 10.94 -14.71
C THR A 193 -1.53 10.78 -16.22
N ALA A 194 -1.10 9.63 -16.72
CA ALA A 194 -1.13 9.30 -18.14
C ALA A 194 -2.54 8.93 -18.62
N CYS A 195 -2.88 9.32 -19.85
CA CYS A 195 -4.09 8.85 -20.51
C CYS A 195 -4.00 7.36 -20.86
N ASP A 196 -2.85 6.92 -21.38
CA ASP A 196 -2.53 5.52 -21.66
C ASP A 196 -1.26 5.10 -20.89
N TYR A 197 -1.25 3.89 -20.34
CA TYR A 197 -0.10 3.34 -19.62
C TYR A 197 1.17 3.28 -20.47
N LYS A 198 1.04 3.25 -21.80
CA LYS A 198 2.17 3.26 -22.75
C LYS A 198 2.97 4.56 -22.68
N ASP A 199 2.31 5.66 -22.31
CA ASP A 199 2.93 6.99 -22.23
C ASP A 199 3.72 7.15 -20.92
N ASN A 200 3.57 6.23 -19.97
CA ASN A 200 4.20 6.31 -18.65
C ASN A 200 5.71 6.50 -18.72
N GLN A 201 6.39 5.82 -19.66
CA GLN A 201 7.85 5.91 -19.76
C GLN A 201 8.31 7.30 -20.18
N GLU A 202 7.64 7.90 -21.17
CA GLU A 202 7.95 9.25 -21.63
C GLU A 202 7.63 10.28 -20.54
N ILE A 203 6.45 10.18 -19.92
CA ILE A 203 6.02 11.06 -18.83
C ILE A 203 7.01 10.99 -17.66
N LYS A 204 7.40 9.78 -17.25
CA LYS A 204 8.37 9.59 -16.17
C LYS A 204 9.74 10.18 -16.51
N GLY A 205 10.19 10.06 -17.76
CA GLY A 205 11.41 10.71 -18.25
C GLY A 205 11.33 12.23 -18.22
N ASN A 206 10.19 12.80 -18.61
CA ASN A 206 9.95 14.25 -18.56
C ASN A 206 9.94 14.77 -17.12
N LEU A 207 9.24 14.09 -16.20
CA LEU A 207 9.25 14.41 -14.76
C LEU A 207 10.69 14.39 -14.23
N ASP A 208 11.43 13.30 -14.44
CA ASP A 208 12.79 13.12 -13.91
C ASP A 208 13.74 14.24 -14.36
N VAL A 209 13.73 14.58 -15.66
CA VAL A 209 14.57 15.66 -16.21
C VAL A 209 14.22 17.01 -15.59
N MET A 210 12.93 17.35 -15.50
CA MET A 210 12.52 18.65 -14.98
C MET A 210 12.81 18.78 -13.49
N ILE A 211 12.52 17.75 -12.69
CA ILE A 211 12.69 17.83 -11.23
C ILE A 211 14.18 17.90 -10.86
N LYS A 212 15.05 17.19 -11.59
CA LYS A 212 16.51 17.31 -11.43
C LYS A 212 17.06 18.70 -11.78
N LYS A 213 16.32 19.52 -12.55
CA LYS A 213 16.70 20.91 -12.86
C LYS A 213 16.36 21.90 -11.74
N ILE A 214 15.50 21.56 -10.78
CA ILE A 214 15.05 22.47 -9.71
C ILE A 214 16.23 23.13 -8.96
N PRO A 215 17.30 22.41 -8.56
CA PRO A 215 18.43 23.05 -7.89
C PRO A 215 19.11 24.15 -8.71
N THR A 216 19.22 23.93 -10.02
CA THR A 216 19.99 24.76 -10.95
C THR A 216 19.16 25.80 -11.69
N ILE A 217 17.83 25.74 -11.62
CA ILE A 217 16.97 26.64 -12.38
C ILE A 217 17.07 28.07 -11.84
N GLU A 218 17.08 29.04 -12.77
CA GLU A 218 17.17 30.47 -12.47
C GLU A 218 15.78 31.06 -12.19
N ILE A 219 15.75 32.07 -11.33
CA ILE A 219 14.56 32.90 -11.08
C ILE A 219 14.91 34.31 -11.55
N SER A 220 14.08 34.85 -12.43
CA SER A 220 14.21 36.23 -12.91
C SER A 220 14.02 37.23 -11.76
N GLY A 221 14.50 38.47 -11.92
CA GLY A 221 14.29 39.54 -10.93
C GLY A 221 12.82 39.89 -10.66
N SER A 222 11.89 39.36 -11.45
CA SER A 222 10.43 39.46 -11.23
C SER A 222 9.83 38.32 -10.39
N GLY A 223 10.65 37.39 -9.89
CA GLY A 223 10.20 36.23 -9.12
C GLY A 223 9.68 35.07 -9.98
N LYS A 224 9.80 35.14 -11.31
CA LYS A 224 9.38 34.06 -12.23
C LYS A 224 10.51 33.09 -12.54
N VAL A 225 10.20 31.80 -12.55
CA VAL A 225 11.11 30.73 -12.94
C VAL A 225 11.44 30.84 -14.43
N VAL A 226 12.73 30.83 -14.78
CA VAL A 226 13.19 30.94 -16.16
C VAL A 226 13.14 29.57 -16.84
N MET A 227 12.26 29.43 -17.84
CA MET A 227 12.02 28.21 -18.60
C MET A 227 11.79 28.51 -20.07
N THR A 228 12.22 27.59 -20.93
CA THR A 228 11.85 27.58 -22.35
C THR A 228 10.36 27.27 -22.52
N ASP A 229 9.78 27.59 -23.68
CA ASP A 229 8.36 27.33 -23.95
C ASP A 229 8.04 25.83 -24.01
N GLU A 230 9.01 24.99 -24.37
CA GLU A 230 8.88 23.53 -24.31
C GLU A 230 8.83 23.01 -22.87
N GLU A 231 9.69 23.53 -21.99
CA GLU A 231 9.70 23.17 -20.57
C GLU A 231 8.41 23.60 -19.87
N LYS A 232 7.92 24.82 -20.15
CA LYS A 232 6.61 25.29 -19.63
C LYS A 232 5.48 24.34 -20.00
N LYS A 233 5.43 23.89 -21.25
CA LYS A 233 4.41 22.91 -21.68
C LYS A 233 4.50 21.60 -20.89
N LYS A 234 5.72 21.11 -20.61
CA LYS A 234 5.91 19.89 -19.81
C LYS A 234 5.41 20.06 -18.38
N VAL A 235 5.81 21.14 -17.71
CA VAL A 235 5.52 21.32 -16.27
C VAL A 235 4.08 21.73 -15.97
N ASN A 236 3.33 22.25 -16.95
CA ASN A 236 1.93 22.63 -16.80
C ASN A 236 1.02 21.47 -16.37
N GLU A 237 1.40 20.23 -16.68
CA GLU A 237 0.62 19.03 -16.29
C GLU A 237 1.10 18.42 -14.97
N PHE A 238 2.16 18.96 -14.37
CA PHE A 238 2.68 18.44 -13.11
C PHE A 238 1.90 19.01 -11.95
N SER A 239 1.45 18.12 -11.08
CA SER A 239 1.02 18.46 -9.72
C SER A 239 2.17 18.23 -8.74
N CYS A 240 2.22 19.02 -7.67
CA CYS A 240 3.16 18.86 -6.57
C CYS A 240 2.41 18.62 -5.26
N THR A 241 2.91 17.73 -4.43
CA THR A 241 2.47 17.53 -3.04
C THR A 241 3.68 17.65 -2.14
N PHE A 242 3.57 18.48 -1.10
CA PHE A 242 4.66 18.76 -0.16
C PHE A 242 4.44 18.03 1.17
N HIS A 243 5.47 17.30 1.61
CA HIS A 243 5.56 16.75 2.96
C HIS A 243 6.86 17.24 3.57
N GLY A 244 6.83 18.08 4.60
CA GLY A 244 8.07 18.64 5.16
C GLY A 244 7.93 19.10 6.61
N ASP A 245 9.08 19.33 7.23
CA ASP A 245 9.19 19.80 8.61
C ASP A 245 9.27 21.34 8.71
N PHE A 246 8.90 22.04 7.64
CA PHE A 246 8.98 23.49 7.52
C PHE A 246 7.60 24.13 7.63
N GLU A 247 7.51 25.25 8.36
CA GLU A 247 6.31 26.06 8.39
C GLU A 247 6.21 26.93 7.13
N LEU A 248 5.38 26.51 6.18
CA LEU A 248 5.12 27.25 4.95
C LEU A 248 3.84 28.07 5.07
N LYS A 249 3.86 29.31 4.55
CA LYS A 249 2.64 30.12 4.39
C LYS A 249 1.64 29.47 3.44
N GLN A 250 2.15 28.81 2.40
CA GLN A 250 1.37 28.07 1.41
C GLN A 250 2.20 26.89 0.90
N ASN A 251 1.58 25.72 0.86
CA ASN A 251 2.21 24.53 0.28
C ASN A 251 2.23 24.61 -1.26
N PRO A 252 3.30 24.17 -1.92
CA PRO A 252 3.38 24.17 -3.37
C PRO A 252 2.45 23.11 -3.95
N SER A 253 1.74 23.49 -5.02
CA SER A 253 0.77 22.67 -5.74
C SER A 253 1.19 22.33 -7.18
N ASN A 254 2.20 23.05 -7.69
CA ASN A 254 2.73 22.91 -9.05
C ASN A 254 4.27 23.06 -9.06
N TYR A 255 4.86 22.92 -10.25
CA TYR A 255 6.31 22.98 -10.43
C TYR A 255 6.94 24.33 -10.09
N GLU A 256 6.35 25.44 -10.51
CA GLU A 256 6.92 26.78 -10.28
C GLU A 256 6.91 27.13 -8.79
N GLU A 257 5.81 26.86 -8.09
CA GLU A 257 5.71 27.04 -6.64
C GLU A 257 6.74 26.18 -5.90
N ALA A 258 6.96 24.94 -6.34
CA ALA A 258 7.96 24.06 -5.73
C ALA A 258 9.39 24.60 -5.89
N VAL A 259 9.73 25.20 -7.03
CA VAL A 259 11.02 25.88 -7.24
C VAL A 259 11.20 27.04 -6.26
N LEU A 260 10.15 27.84 -6.05
CA LEU A 260 10.21 28.97 -5.11
C LEU A 260 10.42 28.47 -3.67
N VAL A 261 9.65 27.47 -3.25
CA VAL A 261 9.80 26.86 -1.92
C VAL A 261 11.21 26.29 -1.76
N TYR A 262 11.71 25.56 -2.75
CA TYR A 262 13.07 24.99 -2.72
C TYR A 262 14.14 26.05 -2.44
N LYS A 263 14.07 27.23 -3.09
CA LYS A 263 15.04 28.30 -2.89
C LYS A 263 14.94 28.95 -1.52
N ASP A 264 13.78 28.87 -0.87
CA ASP A 264 13.54 29.44 0.44
C ASP A 264 13.85 28.46 1.59
N LEU A 265 13.81 27.14 1.37
CA LEU A 265 14.09 26.10 2.37
C LEU A 265 15.30 26.39 3.29
N PRO A 266 16.47 26.83 2.78
CA PRO A 266 17.63 27.12 3.63
C PRO A 266 17.40 28.22 4.68
N ASN A 267 16.43 29.11 4.47
CA ASN A 267 16.12 30.24 5.34
C ASN A 267 15.00 29.94 6.35
N LEU A 268 14.28 28.82 6.18
CA LEU A 268 13.05 28.53 6.92
C LEU A 268 13.27 27.85 8.28
N LEU A 269 14.51 27.47 8.60
CA LEU A 269 14.87 26.94 9.93
C LEU A 269 15.03 28.01 11.01
N GLY A 270 15.01 29.30 10.64
CA GLY A 270 15.27 30.41 11.54
C GLY A 270 16.76 30.72 11.72
N GLU A 271 17.07 31.89 12.29
CA GLU A 271 18.44 32.42 12.35
C GLU A 271 19.39 31.52 13.15
N LYS A 272 18.86 30.78 14.13
CA LYS A 272 19.60 29.87 15.00
C LYS A 272 19.12 28.43 14.86
N SER A 273 18.43 28.11 13.77
CA SER A 273 17.82 26.80 13.58
C SER A 273 16.78 26.45 14.66
N GLU A 274 16.10 27.45 15.21
CA GLU A 274 15.09 27.29 16.27
C GLU A 274 13.90 26.42 15.86
N ASN A 275 13.63 26.30 14.56
CA ASN A 275 12.55 25.46 14.03
C ASN A 275 13.02 24.04 13.67
N ALA A 276 14.27 23.69 13.96
CA ALA A 276 14.79 22.36 13.67
C ALA A 276 14.12 21.29 14.54
N VAL A 277 13.72 20.19 13.91
CA VAL A 277 13.09 19.03 14.55
C VAL A 277 14.09 17.87 14.69
N PRO A 278 13.83 16.89 15.57
CA PRO A 278 14.60 15.66 15.62
C PRO A 278 14.55 14.92 14.27
N VAL A 279 15.72 14.58 13.72
CA VAL A 279 15.86 13.79 12.49
C VAL A 279 16.35 12.38 12.81
N ARG A 280 17.38 12.26 13.65
CA ARG A 280 17.95 10.98 14.12
C ARG A 280 18.18 10.98 15.61
N VAL A 281 18.07 9.80 16.22
CA VAL A 281 18.07 9.62 17.68
C VAL A 281 18.94 8.43 18.06
N TRP A 282 19.74 8.61 19.11
CA TRP A 282 20.57 7.56 19.70
C TRP A 282 19.94 7.10 21.01
N LEU A 283 19.69 5.80 21.09
CA LEU A 283 19.05 5.13 22.19
C LEU A 283 20.08 4.31 22.95
N TYR A 284 20.25 4.61 24.23
CA TYR A 284 21.09 3.85 25.13
C TYR A 284 20.24 2.85 25.94
N PRO A 285 20.63 1.57 26.03
CA PRO A 285 19.83 0.56 26.71
C PRO A 285 19.80 0.80 28.22
N LEU A 286 18.61 0.81 28.81
CA LEU A 286 18.44 0.98 30.25
C LEU A 286 19.05 -0.17 31.04
N LYS A 287 19.09 -1.37 30.47
CA LYS A 287 19.71 -2.56 31.07
C LYS A 287 21.21 -2.38 31.38
N ALA A 288 21.88 -1.54 30.60
CA ALA A 288 23.29 -1.21 30.84
C ALA A 288 23.48 -0.21 32.00
N LEU A 289 22.40 0.46 32.44
CA LEU A 289 22.39 1.36 33.60
C LEU A 289 21.95 0.65 34.88
N ASP A 290 20.90 -0.18 34.77
CA ASP A 290 20.39 -0.97 35.89
C ASP A 290 19.90 -2.34 35.41
N SER A 291 20.36 -3.40 36.08
CA SER A 291 20.00 -4.79 35.78
C SER A 291 18.50 -5.10 35.91
N LYS A 292 17.71 -4.29 36.62
CA LYS A 292 16.26 -4.47 36.76
C LYS A 292 15.48 -3.95 35.55
N ALA A 293 16.07 -3.09 34.74
CA ALA A 293 15.42 -2.46 33.61
C ALA A 293 14.90 -3.50 32.60
N ALA A 294 13.83 -3.15 31.90
CA ALA A 294 13.38 -3.93 30.76
C ALA A 294 14.42 -3.90 29.64
N GLN A 295 14.47 -4.96 28.85
CA GLN A 295 15.33 -5.07 27.67
C GLN A 295 14.53 -5.54 26.47
N LEU A 296 15.11 -5.36 25.28
CA LEU A 296 14.62 -6.03 24.09
C LEU A 296 14.89 -7.54 24.24
N GLY A 297 13.85 -8.35 24.18
CA GLY A 297 13.92 -9.80 24.33
C GLY A 297 14.39 -10.51 23.07
N ARG A 298 13.92 -10.09 21.88
CA ARG A 298 14.34 -10.65 20.57
C ARG A 298 14.23 -9.62 19.45
N GLU A 299 15.01 -9.79 18.38
CA GLU A 299 14.79 -9.08 17.11
C GLU A 299 14.12 -9.98 16.07
N VAL A 300 13.38 -9.36 15.15
CA VAL A 300 12.76 -10.02 14.00
C VAL A 300 13.78 -10.10 12.88
N LYS A 301 13.93 -11.28 12.25
CA LYS A 301 14.89 -11.46 11.16
C LYS A 301 14.49 -10.66 9.93
N MET A 302 15.50 -10.15 9.25
CA MET A 302 15.35 -9.38 8.01
C MET A 302 14.55 -10.11 6.94
N GLN A 303 14.68 -11.43 6.83
CA GLN A 303 13.93 -12.23 5.86
C GLN A 303 12.41 -12.13 6.06
N GLN A 304 11.93 -12.19 7.30
CA GLN A 304 10.49 -12.04 7.58
C GLN A 304 10.00 -10.62 7.31
N ILE A 305 10.84 -9.61 7.58
CA ILE A 305 10.53 -8.20 7.29
C ILE A 305 10.39 -7.98 5.78
N LEU A 306 11.25 -8.61 4.96
CA LEU A 306 11.14 -8.57 3.50
C LEU A 306 9.88 -9.26 2.99
N SER A 307 9.52 -10.42 3.54
CA SER A 307 8.27 -11.11 3.22
C SER A 307 7.03 -10.29 3.57
N LEU A 308 7.05 -9.64 4.74
CA LEU A 308 6.01 -8.72 5.18
C LEU A 308 5.89 -7.51 4.23
N GLU A 309 7.01 -6.91 3.84
CA GLU A 309 7.03 -5.80 2.90
C GLU A 309 6.41 -6.20 1.55
N ALA A 310 6.83 -7.33 0.98
CA ALA A 310 6.29 -7.83 -0.28
C ALA A 310 4.77 -8.06 -0.21
N LEU A 311 4.29 -8.64 0.90
CA LEU A 311 2.86 -8.82 1.14
C LEU A 311 2.12 -7.47 1.15
N MET A 312 2.63 -6.47 1.87
CA MET A 312 2.03 -5.14 1.92
C MET A 312 2.01 -4.46 0.55
N GLU A 313 3.04 -4.66 -0.27
CA GLU A 313 3.06 -4.19 -1.66
C GLU A 313 1.99 -4.88 -2.50
N HIS A 314 1.82 -6.20 -2.40
CA HIS A 314 0.79 -6.93 -3.14
C HIS A 314 -0.63 -6.45 -2.83
N LEU A 315 -0.93 -6.16 -1.56
CA LEU A 315 -2.21 -5.59 -1.14
C LEU A 315 -2.41 -4.19 -1.73
N HIS A 316 -1.36 -3.36 -1.74
CA HIS A 316 -1.41 -2.03 -2.32
C HIS A 316 -1.59 -2.05 -3.86
N GLU A 317 -0.88 -2.93 -4.57
CA GLU A 317 -1.02 -3.16 -6.00
C GLU A 317 -2.46 -3.56 -6.38
N ALA A 318 -3.08 -4.44 -5.59
CA ALA A 318 -4.47 -4.84 -5.82
C ALA A 318 -5.44 -3.66 -5.69
N LYS A 319 -5.22 -2.77 -4.72
CA LYS A 319 -5.99 -1.52 -4.58
C LYS A 319 -5.81 -0.61 -5.79
N MET A 320 -4.59 -0.45 -6.30
CA MET A 320 -4.30 0.36 -7.49
C MET A 320 -4.98 -0.21 -8.74
N ARG A 321 -4.81 -1.51 -9.02
CA ARG A 321 -5.47 -2.15 -10.18
C ARG A 321 -6.99 -2.02 -10.11
N ALA A 322 -7.58 -2.16 -8.93
CA ALA A 322 -9.02 -1.95 -8.76
C ALA A 322 -9.45 -0.51 -9.07
N ASN A 323 -8.64 0.51 -8.69
CA ASN A 323 -8.90 1.91 -9.05
C ASN A 323 -8.88 2.13 -10.57
N ASP A 324 -7.90 1.55 -11.26
CA ASP A 324 -7.78 1.68 -12.71
C ASP A 324 -9.01 1.07 -13.43
N LEU A 325 -9.47 -0.10 -12.98
CA LEU A 325 -10.67 -0.74 -13.52
C LEU A 325 -11.95 0.05 -13.21
N ILE A 326 -12.04 0.67 -12.03
CA ILE A 326 -13.16 1.56 -11.67
C ILE A 326 -13.20 2.78 -12.61
N SER A 327 -12.05 3.43 -12.84
CA SER A 327 -11.94 4.57 -13.77
C SER A 327 -12.35 4.20 -15.19
N GLN A 328 -11.96 3.00 -15.66
CA GLN A 328 -12.41 2.48 -16.95
C GLN A 328 -13.93 2.31 -17.00
N CYS A 329 -14.55 1.74 -15.95
CA CYS A 329 -16.00 1.60 -15.85
C CYS A 329 -16.73 2.95 -15.89
N GLU A 330 -16.15 3.99 -15.28
CA GLU A 330 -16.71 5.35 -15.30
C GLU A 330 -16.71 5.93 -16.71
N THR A 331 -15.62 5.71 -17.46
CA THR A 331 -15.49 6.18 -18.85
C THR A 331 -16.55 5.54 -19.76
N ILE A 332 -16.87 4.25 -19.55
CA ILE A 332 -17.91 3.54 -20.33
C ILE A 332 -19.30 3.54 -19.66
N ARG A 333 -19.52 4.32 -18.58
CA ARG A 333 -20.78 4.40 -17.81
C ARG A 333 -21.37 3.05 -17.37
N VAL A 334 -20.54 2.04 -17.08
CA VAL A 334 -20.98 0.71 -16.61
C VAL A 334 -20.95 0.64 -15.09
N VAL A 335 -22.10 0.86 -14.45
CA VAL A 335 -22.23 0.90 -12.98
C VAL A 335 -22.16 -0.51 -12.36
N ALA A 336 -22.71 -1.52 -13.04
CA ALA A 336 -22.79 -2.88 -12.50
C ALA A 336 -21.42 -3.49 -12.12
N ILE A 337 -20.38 -3.27 -12.96
CA ILE A 337 -19.02 -3.76 -12.67
C ILE A 337 -18.29 -2.82 -11.70
N LYS A 338 -18.51 -1.51 -11.83
CA LYS A 338 -17.96 -0.50 -10.90
C LYS A 338 -18.30 -0.82 -9.45
N GLU A 339 -19.55 -1.15 -9.15
CA GLU A 339 -19.97 -1.46 -7.77
C GLU A 339 -19.32 -2.75 -7.23
N LYS A 340 -19.13 -3.77 -8.08
CA LYS A 340 -18.39 -5.00 -7.71
C LYS A 340 -16.92 -4.70 -7.35
N LEU A 341 -16.25 -3.83 -8.12
CA LEU A 341 -14.87 -3.40 -7.86
C LEU A 341 -14.76 -2.54 -6.59
N LYS A 342 -15.72 -1.65 -6.34
CA LYS A 342 -15.80 -0.91 -5.07
C LYS A 342 -16.02 -1.83 -3.88
N GLU A 343 -16.86 -2.85 -4.04
CA GLU A 343 -17.11 -3.85 -3.01
C GLU A 343 -15.82 -4.62 -2.69
N PHE A 344 -15.06 -5.05 -3.72
CA PHE A 344 -13.73 -5.65 -3.55
C PHE A 344 -12.79 -4.75 -2.75
N LYS A 345 -12.65 -3.47 -3.14
CA LYS A 345 -11.82 -2.50 -2.39
C LYS A 345 -12.24 -2.39 -0.94
N GLY A 346 -13.54 -2.28 -0.68
CA GLY A 346 -14.07 -2.21 0.69
C GLY A 346 -13.72 -3.45 1.52
N LYS A 347 -13.68 -4.64 0.90
CA LYS A 347 -13.25 -5.87 1.56
C LYS A 347 -11.75 -5.91 1.82
N LEU A 348 -10.94 -5.44 0.87
CA LEU A 348 -9.49 -5.35 1.03
C LEU A 348 -9.12 -4.43 2.21
N GLU A 349 -9.75 -3.27 2.33
CA GLU A 349 -9.54 -2.36 3.48
C GLU A 349 -9.97 -3.01 4.80
N LYS A 350 -11.11 -3.72 4.83
CA LYS A 350 -11.57 -4.47 6.00
C LYS A 350 -10.63 -5.60 6.42
N TYR A 351 -9.91 -6.22 5.47
CA TYR A 351 -8.89 -7.22 5.75
C TYR A 351 -7.60 -6.60 6.32
N ASN A 352 -7.18 -5.47 5.76
CA ASN A 352 -5.91 -4.81 6.14
C ASN A 352 -5.89 -4.37 7.62
N VAL A 353 -7.04 -3.93 8.16
CA VAL A 353 -7.14 -3.46 9.55
C VAL A 353 -6.76 -4.55 10.57
N PRO A 354 -7.43 -5.71 10.65
CA PRO A 354 -7.06 -6.76 11.59
C PRO A 354 -5.67 -7.35 11.29
N PHE A 355 -5.27 -7.43 10.01
CA PHE A 355 -3.92 -7.86 9.64
C PHE A 355 -2.85 -6.98 10.30
N GLN A 356 -2.96 -5.66 10.13
CA GLN A 356 -2.02 -4.69 10.70
C GLN A 356 -2.04 -4.71 12.23
N GLN A 357 -3.22 -4.81 12.85
CA GLN A 357 -3.35 -4.89 14.31
C GLN A 357 -2.70 -6.15 14.89
N ASN A 358 -2.91 -7.31 14.28
CA ASN A 358 -2.30 -8.56 14.73
C ASN A 358 -0.77 -8.53 14.54
N LEU A 359 -0.31 -7.97 13.42
CA LEU A 359 1.11 -7.76 13.16
C LEU A 359 1.75 -6.88 14.25
N GLY A 360 1.16 -5.74 14.59
CA GLY A 360 1.66 -4.87 15.66
C GLY A 360 1.77 -5.61 17.00
N LYS A 361 0.72 -6.35 17.41
CA LYS A 361 0.71 -7.15 18.65
C LYS A 361 1.82 -8.21 18.66
N VAL A 362 1.96 -8.98 17.58
CA VAL A 362 2.96 -10.05 17.48
C VAL A 362 4.37 -9.48 17.46
N LEU A 363 4.62 -8.38 16.73
CA LEU A 363 5.92 -7.70 16.74
C LEU A 363 6.31 -7.26 18.16
N THR A 364 5.37 -6.65 18.90
CA THR A 364 5.61 -6.23 20.28
C THR A 364 5.89 -7.42 21.19
N ALA A 365 5.12 -8.51 21.08
CA ALA A 365 5.28 -9.71 21.89
C ALA A 365 6.62 -10.44 21.62
N ILE A 366 7.00 -10.58 20.34
CA ILE A 366 8.30 -11.16 19.95
C ILE A 366 9.44 -10.33 20.55
N ARG A 367 9.36 -9.00 20.40
CA ARG A 367 10.37 -8.09 20.92
C ARG A 367 10.41 -8.04 22.44
N ALA A 368 9.30 -8.31 23.12
CA ALA A 368 9.26 -8.50 24.57
C ALA A 368 9.84 -9.85 25.02
N GLY A 369 10.05 -10.79 24.10
CA GLY A 369 10.48 -12.16 24.40
C GLY A 369 9.37 -13.06 24.93
N THR A 370 8.11 -12.61 24.88
CA THR A 370 6.95 -13.38 25.35
C THR A 370 6.41 -14.34 24.30
N GLU A 371 6.76 -14.13 23.03
CA GLU A 371 6.37 -14.96 21.89
C GLU A 371 7.56 -15.30 20.99
N GLU A 372 7.44 -16.44 20.31
CA GLU A 372 8.43 -16.90 19.35
C GLU A 372 8.27 -16.21 17.98
N GLU A 373 9.37 -16.06 17.25
CA GLU A 373 9.38 -15.49 15.90
C GLU A 373 8.48 -16.28 14.91
N GLN A 374 8.19 -17.55 15.24
CA GLN A 374 7.25 -18.39 14.50
C GLN A 374 5.85 -17.76 14.41
N LYS A 375 5.40 -16.98 15.40
CA LYS A 375 4.10 -16.29 15.35
C LYS A 375 3.98 -15.33 14.16
N LEU A 376 5.07 -14.64 13.80
CA LEU A 376 5.08 -13.78 12.62
C LEU A 376 5.03 -14.62 11.33
N ALA A 377 5.77 -15.72 11.29
CA ALA A 377 5.70 -16.65 10.16
C ALA A 377 4.29 -17.24 9.98
N ASP A 378 3.59 -17.52 11.07
CA ASP A 378 2.22 -18.04 11.04
C ASP A 378 1.23 -17.01 10.47
N ILE A 379 1.37 -15.72 10.81
CA ILE A 379 0.56 -14.63 10.20
C ILE A 379 0.82 -14.54 8.70
N LEU A 380 2.09 -14.58 8.27
CA LEU A 380 2.43 -14.53 6.84
C LEU A 380 1.85 -15.74 6.10
N LYS A 381 1.99 -16.94 6.68
CA LYS A 381 1.43 -18.17 6.14
C LYS A 381 -0.10 -18.17 6.10
N PHE A 382 -0.75 -17.60 7.11
CA PHE A 382 -2.20 -17.41 7.11
C PHE A 382 -2.64 -16.59 5.90
N HIS A 383 -1.94 -15.50 5.57
CA HIS A 383 -2.21 -14.72 4.37
C HIS A 383 -1.99 -15.54 3.09
N GLU A 384 -0.86 -16.25 2.98
CA GLU A 384 -0.52 -17.10 1.83
C GLU A 384 -1.56 -18.19 1.54
N GLU A 385 -2.24 -18.67 2.58
CA GLU A 385 -3.27 -19.70 2.48
C GLU A 385 -4.69 -19.12 2.34
N SER A 386 -4.85 -17.80 2.46
CA SER A 386 -6.15 -17.11 2.42
C SER A 386 -6.66 -16.83 1.01
N SER A 387 -7.87 -16.28 0.91
CA SER A 387 -8.42 -15.77 -0.35
C SER A 387 -7.92 -14.37 -0.75
N PHE A 388 -7.08 -13.75 0.08
CA PHE A 388 -6.49 -12.42 -0.14
C PHE A 388 -5.09 -12.47 -0.74
N THR A 389 -4.66 -13.61 -1.30
CA THR A 389 -3.34 -13.72 -1.94
C THR A 389 -3.27 -12.91 -3.23
N GLN A 390 -2.06 -12.49 -3.59
CA GLN A 390 -1.80 -11.77 -4.84
C GLN A 390 -2.35 -12.52 -6.05
N THR A 391 -2.13 -13.84 -6.13
CA THR A 391 -2.62 -14.69 -7.24
C THR A 391 -4.14 -14.69 -7.35
N LYS A 392 -4.87 -14.87 -6.25
CA LYS A 392 -6.35 -14.92 -6.26
C LYS A 392 -6.95 -13.56 -6.58
N MET A 393 -6.44 -12.49 -5.97
CA MET A 393 -6.87 -11.12 -6.27
C MET A 393 -6.62 -10.76 -7.74
N ASN A 394 -5.41 -11.04 -8.26
CA ASN A 394 -5.06 -10.75 -9.65
C ASN A 394 -5.92 -11.53 -10.63
N LYS A 395 -6.15 -12.83 -10.38
CA LYS A 395 -7.02 -13.65 -11.22
C LYS A 395 -8.42 -13.05 -11.33
N TRP A 396 -9.04 -12.67 -10.21
CA TRP A 396 -10.37 -12.04 -10.24
C TRP A 396 -10.36 -10.68 -10.94
N MET A 397 -9.33 -9.86 -10.75
CA MET A 397 -9.20 -8.58 -11.46
C MET A 397 -8.96 -8.77 -12.96
N ASP A 398 -8.23 -9.80 -13.40
CA ASP A 398 -8.03 -10.13 -14.82
C ASP A 398 -9.35 -10.58 -15.48
N GLU A 399 -10.19 -11.31 -14.74
CA GLU A 399 -11.57 -11.63 -15.15
C GLU A 399 -12.39 -10.35 -15.35
N LYS A 400 -12.36 -9.41 -14.39
CA LYS A 400 -13.03 -8.11 -14.50
C LYS A 400 -12.48 -7.27 -15.67
N ALA A 401 -11.17 -7.26 -15.87
CA ALA A 401 -10.52 -6.53 -16.96
C ALA A 401 -10.96 -7.07 -18.33
N SER A 402 -11.06 -8.39 -18.47
CA SER A 402 -11.57 -9.05 -19.68
C SER A 402 -13.03 -8.68 -19.96
N GLU A 403 -13.87 -8.71 -18.92
CA GLU A 403 -15.28 -8.30 -19.00
C GLU A 403 -15.42 -6.84 -19.46
N ILE A 404 -14.70 -5.91 -18.83
CA ILE A 404 -14.67 -4.49 -19.19
C ILE A 404 -14.16 -4.29 -20.62
N GLY A 405 -13.13 -5.05 -21.03
CA GLY A 405 -12.56 -4.99 -22.37
C GLY A 405 -13.58 -5.35 -23.46
N VAL A 406 -14.38 -6.40 -23.25
CA VAL A 406 -15.47 -6.77 -24.17
C VAL A 406 -16.52 -5.66 -24.24
N LEU A 407 -16.98 -5.13 -23.11
CA LEU A 407 -17.96 -4.04 -23.10
C LEU A 407 -17.46 -2.80 -23.84
N LYS A 408 -16.22 -2.38 -23.55
CA LYS A 408 -15.57 -1.23 -24.19
C LYS A 408 -15.50 -1.40 -25.70
N ALA A 409 -15.17 -2.59 -26.20
CA ALA A 409 -15.12 -2.84 -27.65
C ALA A 409 -16.49 -2.66 -28.34
N TYR A 410 -17.57 -3.16 -27.73
CA TYR A 410 -18.92 -3.03 -28.29
C TYR A 410 -19.46 -1.60 -28.17
N ILE A 411 -19.24 -0.94 -27.03
CA ILE A 411 -19.62 0.45 -26.80
C ILE A 411 -18.92 1.38 -27.80
N ASN A 412 -17.60 1.23 -27.99
CA ASN A 412 -16.85 2.02 -28.97
C ASN A 412 -17.34 1.79 -30.41
N THR A 413 -17.73 0.55 -30.72
CA THR A 413 -18.31 0.22 -32.02
C THR A 413 -19.65 0.91 -32.25
N LEU A 414 -20.41 1.18 -31.18
CA LEU A 414 -21.69 1.88 -31.18
C LEU A 414 -21.59 3.32 -30.64
N HIS A 415 -20.45 3.99 -30.81
CA HIS A 415 -20.14 5.30 -30.18
C HIS A 415 -21.16 6.43 -30.43
N LYS A 416 -22.05 6.29 -31.42
CA LYS A 416 -23.12 7.27 -31.70
C LYS A 416 -24.36 7.10 -30.84
N ILE A 417 -24.46 5.99 -30.10
CA ILE A 417 -25.62 5.65 -29.27
C ILE A 417 -25.33 6.04 -27.82
N PRO A 418 -26.25 6.78 -27.15
CA PRO A 418 -26.08 7.10 -25.74
C PRO A 418 -26.15 5.84 -24.86
N ILE A 419 -25.31 5.80 -23.83
CA ILE A 419 -25.35 4.75 -22.80
C ILE A 419 -26.33 5.20 -21.72
N VAL A 420 -27.37 4.40 -21.48
CA VAL A 420 -28.44 4.67 -20.52
C VAL A 420 -28.53 3.48 -19.54
N PRO A 421 -27.91 3.60 -18.34
CA PRO A 421 -28.00 2.60 -17.28
C PRO A 421 -29.44 2.24 -16.90
N PRO A 422 -29.71 1.01 -16.42
CA PRO A 422 -30.99 0.67 -15.78
C PRO A 422 -31.29 1.62 -14.61
N GLY A 423 -32.55 2.04 -14.48
CA GLY A 423 -33.02 2.97 -13.45
C GLY A 423 -33.83 4.13 -14.04
N PRO A 424 -33.98 5.25 -13.29
CA PRO A 424 -34.87 6.34 -13.66
C PRO A 424 -34.61 6.97 -15.04
N GLU A 425 -33.34 7.05 -15.46
CA GLU A 425 -32.96 7.59 -16.79
C GLU A 425 -33.51 6.71 -17.91
N LEU A 426 -33.42 5.38 -17.76
CA LEU A 426 -33.98 4.42 -18.71
C LEU A 426 -35.51 4.42 -18.69
N ASP A 427 -36.13 4.51 -17.51
CA ASP A 427 -37.59 4.54 -17.39
C ASP A 427 -38.17 5.80 -18.03
N THR A 428 -37.52 6.95 -17.84
CA THR A 428 -37.89 8.21 -18.50
C THR A 428 -37.77 8.10 -20.02
N LEU A 429 -36.68 7.54 -20.54
CA LEU A 429 -36.51 7.33 -21.98
C LEU A 429 -37.55 6.36 -22.57
N ARG A 430 -37.90 5.32 -21.82
CA ARG A 430 -38.91 4.32 -22.25
C ARG A 430 -40.32 4.88 -22.28
N LEU A 431 -40.65 5.81 -21.38
CA LEU A 431 -41.99 6.38 -21.22
C LEU A 431 -42.14 7.76 -21.87
N ASP A 432 -41.13 8.24 -22.60
CA ASP A 432 -41.17 9.53 -23.29
C ASP A 432 -42.29 9.54 -24.36
N PRO A 433 -43.32 10.40 -24.24
CA PRO A 433 -44.42 10.47 -25.20
C PRO A 433 -44.00 10.86 -26.61
N GLN A 434 -42.79 11.42 -26.79
CA GLN A 434 -42.25 11.79 -28.11
C GLN A 434 -41.52 10.63 -28.80
N VAL A 435 -41.35 9.49 -28.11
CA VAL A 435 -40.62 8.32 -28.60
C VAL A 435 -41.61 7.23 -28.98
N SER A 436 -41.91 7.12 -30.28
CA SER A 436 -42.81 6.08 -30.79
C SER A 436 -42.12 4.71 -30.88
N LEU A 437 -40.80 4.70 -31.10
CA LEU A 437 -40.00 3.48 -31.23
C LEU A 437 -38.65 3.67 -30.51
N LEU A 438 -38.28 2.71 -29.66
CA LEU A 438 -37.02 2.70 -28.94
C LEU A 438 -36.32 1.34 -29.12
N GLN A 439 -35.10 1.39 -29.66
CA GLN A 439 -34.25 0.20 -29.83
C GLN A 439 -33.07 0.25 -28.85
N ILE A 440 -32.97 -0.75 -27.98
CA ILE A 440 -31.94 -0.81 -26.93
C ILE A 440 -31.01 -1.98 -27.20
N PHE A 441 -29.73 -1.70 -27.46
CA PHE A 441 -28.69 -2.72 -27.41
C PHE A 441 -28.34 -2.96 -25.94
N THR A 442 -28.73 -4.10 -25.38
CA THR A 442 -28.59 -4.38 -23.95
C THR A 442 -27.60 -5.51 -23.68
N PHE A 443 -26.64 -5.29 -22.77
CA PHE A 443 -25.81 -6.36 -22.22
C PHE A 443 -26.57 -7.07 -21.09
N THR A 444 -26.83 -8.36 -21.27
CA THR A 444 -27.80 -9.08 -20.43
C THR A 444 -27.16 -9.91 -19.33
N SER A 445 -25.84 -10.08 -19.37
CA SER A 445 -25.12 -11.01 -18.50
C SER A 445 -24.23 -10.33 -17.44
N LEU A 446 -24.42 -9.05 -17.15
CA LEU A 446 -23.64 -8.35 -16.12
C LEU A 446 -24.09 -8.66 -14.68
N ASN A 447 -25.36 -9.05 -14.50
CA ASN A 447 -25.92 -9.38 -13.20
C ASN A 447 -25.79 -10.87 -12.91
N TYR A 448 -24.60 -11.28 -12.52
CA TYR A 448 -24.30 -12.64 -12.08
C TYR A 448 -23.69 -12.61 -10.67
N LYS A 449 -23.88 -13.70 -9.93
CA LYS A 449 -23.29 -13.86 -8.59
C LYS A 449 -21.78 -13.86 -8.69
N GLU A 450 -21.12 -13.07 -7.85
CA GLU A 450 -19.66 -13.02 -7.74
C GLU A 450 -19.21 -13.94 -6.59
N PRO A 451 -18.80 -15.20 -6.86
CA PRO A 451 -18.54 -16.15 -5.78
C PRO A 451 -17.28 -15.80 -5.01
N TYR A 452 -16.27 -15.24 -5.69
CA TYR A 452 -15.06 -14.73 -5.05
C TYR A 452 -15.41 -13.64 -4.03
N LEU A 453 -16.19 -12.62 -4.43
CA LEU A 453 -16.64 -11.56 -3.52
C LEU A 453 -17.50 -12.10 -2.37
N SER A 454 -18.34 -13.10 -2.63
CA SER A 454 -19.17 -13.75 -1.62
C SER A 454 -18.28 -14.48 -0.59
N ASN A 455 -17.28 -15.21 -1.05
CA ASN A 455 -16.32 -15.88 -0.18
C ASN A 455 -15.52 -14.88 0.67
N LEU A 456 -15.06 -13.77 0.08
CA LEU A 456 -14.39 -12.70 0.86
C LEU A 456 -15.31 -12.12 1.96
N SER A 457 -16.62 -12.00 1.70
CA SER A 457 -17.59 -11.59 2.74
C SER A 457 -17.69 -12.62 3.86
N GLU A 458 -17.72 -13.91 3.54
CA GLU A 458 -17.74 -14.98 4.53
C GLU A 458 -16.46 -15.01 5.38
N CYS A 459 -15.28 -14.80 4.78
CA CYS A 459 -14.02 -14.66 5.51
C CYS A 459 -14.11 -13.54 6.53
N LEU A 460 -14.51 -12.34 6.08
CA LEU A 460 -14.52 -11.13 6.92
C LEU A 460 -15.63 -11.14 7.97
N ALA A 461 -16.68 -11.94 7.80
CA ALA A 461 -17.71 -12.14 8.82
C ALA A 461 -17.26 -13.11 9.94
N SER A 462 -16.21 -13.89 9.72
CA SER A 462 -15.69 -14.84 10.71
C SER A 462 -14.77 -14.15 11.72
N ALA A 463 -15.11 -14.28 12.99
CA ALA A 463 -14.27 -13.78 14.09
C ALA A 463 -12.91 -14.52 14.12
N ASP A 464 -12.90 -15.82 13.83
CA ASP A 464 -11.66 -16.62 13.87
C ASP A 464 -10.73 -16.30 12.70
N PHE A 465 -11.29 -15.94 11.54
CA PHE A 465 -10.49 -15.44 10.42
C PHE A 465 -9.79 -14.12 10.78
N SER A 466 -10.49 -13.23 11.50
CA SER A 466 -9.95 -11.93 11.92
C SER A 466 -8.84 -12.05 12.98
N LYS A 467 -8.80 -13.15 13.75
CA LYS A 467 -7.72 -13.43 14.72
C LYS A 467 -6.42 -13.88 14.04
N MET A 468 -6.52 -14.56 12.89
CA MET A 468 -5.37 -15.09 12.14
C MET A 468 -4.49 -16.08 12.92
N GLU A 469 -5.08 -16.78 13.89
CA GLU A 469 -4.37 -17.72 14.79
C GLU A 469 -4.36 -19.16 14.27
N ASP A 470 -5.32 -19.52 13.42
CA ASP A 470 -5.46 -20.87 12.87
C ASP A 470 -5.44 -20.85 11.33
N ILE A 471 -4.36 -21.36 10.75
CA ILE A 471 -4.15 -21.49 9.30
C ILE A 471 -5.23 -22.37 8.65
N SER A 472 -5.82 -23.32 9.38
CA SER A 472 -6.89 -24.17 8.87
C SER A 472 -8.13 -23.36 8.47
N VAL A 473 -8.38 -22.25 9.18
CA VAL A 473 -9.47 -21.31 8.87
C VAL A 473 -9.21 -20.63 7.52
N ALA A 474 -7.99 -20.14 7.28
CA ALA A 474 -7.62 -19.55 5.99
C ALA A 474 -7.81 -20.55 4.84
N ARG A 475 -7.31 -21.79 5.02
CA ARG A 475 -7.44 -22.88 4.03
C ARG A 475 -8.89 -23.25 3.76
N LEU A 476 -9.73 -23.33 4.79
CA LEU A 476 -11.15 -23.65 4.64
C LEU A 476 -11.85 -22.68 3.70
N TYR A 477 -11.66 -21.38 3.89
CA TYR A 477 -12.26 -20.37 3.02
C TYR A 477 -11.61 -20.32 1.64
N SER A 478 -10.30 -20.55 1.58
CA SER A 478 -9.56 -20.64 0.32
C SER A 478 -10.02 -21.80 -0.57
N PHE A 479 -10.32 -22.96 0.03
CA PHE A 479 -10.91 -24.11 -0.65
C PHE A 479 -12.37 -23.87 -1.04
N LYS A 480 -13.16 -23.22 -0.18
CA LYS A 480 -14.54 -22.82 -0.53
C LYS A 480 -14.58 -21.93 -1.76
N ASP A 481 -13.67 -20.96 -1.88
CA ASP A 481 -13.53 -20.12 -3.07
C ASP A 481 -13.33 -20.96 -4.34
N GLU A 482 -12.41 -21.94 -4.28
CA GLU A 482 -12.13 -22.85 -5.38
C GLU A 482 -13.33 -23.75 -5.72
N MET A 483 -14.01 -24.26 -4.70
CA MET A 483 -15.22 -25.09 -4.89
C MET A 483 -16.39 -24.25 -5.43
N MET A 484 -16.57 -23.00 -4.99
CA MET A 484 -17.57 -22.09 -5.54
C MET A 484 -17.23 -21.69 -6.98
N ALA A 485 -15.94 -21.50 -7.28
CA ALA A 485 -15.48 -21.33 -8.64
C ALA A 485 -15.80 -22.57 -9.48
N PHE A 486 -15.55 -23.78 -8.97
CA PHE A 486 -15.89 -25.04 -9.64
C PHE A 486 -17.41 -25.26 -9.77
N ASN A 487 -18.23 -24.86 -8.79
CA ASN A 487 -19.69 -25.01 -8.85
C ASN A 487 -20.37 -23.95 -9.74
N ARG A 488 -19.66 -22.92 -10.23
CA ARG A 488 -20.09 -22.23 -11.45
C ARG A 488 -20.16 -23.18 -12.66
N HIS A 489 -19.50 -24.34 -12.60
CA HIS A 489 -19.28 -25.28 -13.70
C HIS A 489 -20.09 -26.59 -13.58
N THR A 490 -21.18 -26.66 -12.81
CA THR A 490 -21.95 -27.90 -12.63
C THR A 490 -23.30 -27.91 -13.34
N ASN A 491 -23.25 -28.35 -14.60
CA ASN A 491 -24.21 -29.25 -15.27
C ASN A 491 -23.45 -30.24 -16.19
N GLY A 492 -22.22 -30.63 -15.82
CA GLY A 492 -21.35 -31.50 -16.63
C GLY A 492 -20.63 -30.81 -17.80
N GLU A 493 -20.99 -29.57 -18.12
CA GLU A 493 -20.28 -28.70 -19.07
C GLU A 493 -19.71 -27.49 -18.32
N ALA A 494 -18.43 -27.18 -18.56
CA ALA A 494 -17.76 -26.03 -17.99
C ALA A 494 -18.47 -24.73 -18.43
N VAL A 495 -19.29 -24.13 -17.57
CA VAL A 495 -19.91 -22.82 -17.87
C VAL A 495 -18.81 -21.76 -17.76
N GLN A 496 -18.15 -21.51 -18.88
CA GLN A 496 -17.18 -20.43 -18.98
C GLN A 496 -17.86 -19.08 -18.69
N PRO A 497 -17.12 -18.08 -18.17
CA PRO A 497 -17.64 -16.72 -18.07
C PRO A 497 -18.24 -16.27 -19.41
N TRP A 498 -19.34 -15.51 -19.37
CA TRP A 498 -20.11 -15.18 -20.57
C TRP A 498 -19.26 -14.49 -21.67
N TYR A 499 -18.24 -13.73 -21.28
CA TYR A 499 -17.32 -13.04 -22.18
C TYR A 499 -16.25 -13.97 -22.81
N ASN A 500 -16.12 -15.19 -22.33
CA ASN A 500 -15.22 -16.22 -22.87
C ASN A 500 -15.93 -17.29 -23.70
N ASP A 501 -17.25 -17.44 -23.54
CA ASP A 501 -18.06 -18.41 -24.28
C ASP A 501 -18.21 -18.05 -25.78
N GLU A 502 -17.83 -18.98 -26.66
CA GLU A 502 -17.85 -18.76 -28.12
C GLU A 502 -19.26 -18.62 -28.71
N LEU A 503 -20.26 -19.33 -28.17
CA LEU A 503 -21.64 -19.21 -28.62
C LEU A 503 -22.22 -17.85 -28.22
N ILE A 504 -21.92 -17.39 -27.01
CA ILE A 504 -22.31 -16.05 -26.55
C ILE A 504 -21.63 -14.97 -27.38
N LYS A 505 -20.32 -15.08 -27.63
CA LYS A 505 -19.59 -14.16 -28.53
C LYS A 505 -20.23 -14.10 -29.93
N ALA A 506 -20.56 -15.24 -30.52
CA ALA A 506 -21.22 -15.30 -31.83
C ALA A 506 -22.59 -14.62 -31.82
N ARG A 507 -23.40 -14.83 -30.76
CA ARG A 507 -24.69 -14.16 -30.60
C ARG A 507 -24.52 -12.65 -30.46
N MET A 508 -23.61 -12.18 -29.61
CA MET A 508 -23.33 -10.76 -29.44
C MET A 508 -22.92 -10.10 -30.76
N ARG A 509 -22.05 -10.76 -31.55
CA ARG A 509 -21.67 -10.31 -32.90
C ARG A 509 -22.87 -10.19 -33.84
N LYS A 510 -23.80 -11.15 -33.78
CA LYS A 510 -25.05 -11.08 -34.57
C LYS A 510 -25.90 -9.88 -34.13
N SER A 511 -26.09 -9.70 -32.81
CA SER A 511 -26.84 -8.58 -32.23
C SER A 511 -26.27 -7.23 -32.67
N ILE A 512 -24.96 -7.01 -32.52
CA ILE A 512 -24.37 -5.71 -32.89
C ILE A 512 -24.45 -5.45 -34.40
N ASN A 513 -24.34 -6.47 -35.24
CA ASN A 513 -24.47 -6.33 -36.69
C ASN A 513 -25.91 -6.00 -37.13
N VAL A 514 -26.93 -6.47 -36.40
CA VAL A 514 -28.31 -6.02 -36.64
C VAL A 514 -28.50 -4.58 -36.19
N MET A 515 -28.00 -4.21 -35.02
CA MET A 515 -28.07 -2.82 -34.55
C MET A 515 -27.40 -1.86 -35.54
N LYS A 516 -26.22 -2.20 -36.08
CA LYS A 516 -25.54 -1.41 -37.12
C LYS A 516 -26.38 -1.23 -38.39
N ARG A 517 -27.01 -2.32 -38.88
CA ARG A 517 -27.86 -2.25 -40.07
C ARG A 517 -29.06 -1.33 -39.83
N PHE A 518 -29.69 -1.46 -38.67
CA PHE A 518 -30.81 -0.62 -38.26
C PHE A 518 -30.45 0.87 -38.20
N LEU A 519 -29.29 1.21 -37.63
CA LEU A 519 -28.80 2.60 -37.55
C LEU A 519 -28.53 3.23 -38.93
N ASN A 520 -28.16 2.43 -39.93
CA ASN A 520 -27.88 2.92 -41.27
C ASN A 520 -29.14 3.18 -42.11
N GLN A 521 -30.28 2.60 -41.73
CA GLN A 521 -31.51 2.62 -42.53
C GLN A 521 -32.53 3.67 -42.08
N THR A 522 -32.37 4.29 -40.90
CA THR A 522 -33.46 5.03 -40.27
C THR A 522 -33.32 6.56 -40.37
N ILE A 523 -34.38 7.23 -40.86
CA ILE A 523 -34.51 8.70 -40.98
C ILE A 523 -35.59 9.25 -40.01
N ASN A 524 -36.22 8.41 -39.18
CA ASN A 524 -37.37 8.80 -38.35
C ASN A 524 -36.96 9.62 -37.09
N PRO A 525 -37.44 10.86 -36.90
CA PRO A 525 -37.15 11.67 -35.72
C PRO A 525 -37.77 11.17 -34.40
N SER A 526 -38.84 10.36 -34.42
CA SER A 526 -39.46 9.78 -33.22
C SER A 526 -38.83 8.46 -32.77
N LEU A 527 -37.81 7.98 -33.50
CA LEU A 527 -36.99 6.82 -33.10
C LEU A 527 -35.88 7.26 -32.15
N LYS A 528 -35.70 6.51 -31.06
CA LYS A 528 -34.50 6.61 -30.21
C LYS A 528 -33.74 5.30 -30.14
N THR A 529 -32.45 5.41 -29.87
CA THR A 529 -31.57 4.26 -29.61
C THR A 529 -30.81 4.46 -28.31
N ALA A 530 -30.54 3.37 -27.60
CA ALA A 530 -29.75 3.38 -26.37
C ALA A 530 -28.90 2.12 -26.23
N ILE A 531 -27.81 2.23 -25.48
CA ILE A 531 -27.07 1.09 -24.95
C ILE A 531 -27.43 0.95 -23.47
N SER A 532 -27.78 -0.25 -23.02
CA SER A 532 -28.06 -0.52 -21.61
C SER A 532 -27.50 -1.86 -21.16
N TYR A 533 -27.82 -2.28 -19.94
CA TYR A 533 -27.41 -3.57 -19.38
C TYR A 533 -28.49 -4.18 -18.49
N ILE A 534 -29.64 -4.41 -19.10
CA ILE A 534 -30.82 -5.04 -18.49
C ILE A 534 -30.59 -6.55 -18.38
N PRO A 535 -30.63 -7.15 -17.18
CA PRO A 535 -30.42 -8.57 -17.00
C PRO A 535 -31.44 -9.44 -17.75
N ASP A 536 -30.97 -10.49 -18.44
CA ASP A 536 -31.82 -11.47 -19.12
C ASP A 536 -31.13 -12.84 -19.17
N SER A 537 -31.76 -13.85 -18.56
CA SER A 537 -31.24 -15.21 -18.53
C SER A 537 -31.48 -16.00 -19.83
N ILE A 538 -32.42 -15.56 -20.67
CA ILE A 538 -32.77 -16.23 -21.92
C ILE A 538 -31.79 -15.82 -23.03
N TYR A 539 -31.52 -14.51 -23.16
CA TYR A 539 -30.64 -13.97 -24.19
C TYR A 539 -29.28 -13.59 -23.62
N THR A 540 -28.44 -14.56 -23.28
CA THR A 540 -27.12 -14.31 -22.67
C THR A 540 -26.15 -13.54 -23.59
N GLY A 541 -25.28 -12.71 -22.98
CA GLY A 541 -24.32 -11.81 -23.63
C GLY A 541 -24.91 -10.44 -23.91
N ALA A 542 -25.52 -10.29 -25.08
CA ALA A 542 -26.21 -9.07 -25.48
C ALA A 542 -27.34 -9.34 -26.48
N SER A 543 -28.40 -8.54 -26.38
CA SER A 543 -29.56 -8.59 -27.27
C SER A 543 -30.03 -7.19 -27.66
N ILE A 544 -31.02 -7.13 -28.55
CA ILE A 544 -31.72 -5.90 -28.92
C ILE A 544 -33.13 -5.98 -28.36
N TYR A 545 -33.53 -4.99 -27.57
CA TYR A 545 -34.89 -4.85 -27.07
C TYR A 545 -35.60 -3.75 -27.85
N THR A 546 -36.81 -4.05 -28.30
CA THR A 546 -37.66 -3.11 -29.05
C THR A 546 -38.86 -2.71 -28.21
N TYR A 547 -39.03 -1.41 -28.02
CA TYR A 547 -40.21 -0.81 -27.39
C TYR A 547 -40.97 0.03 -28.40
N GLU A 548 -42.29 -0.12 -28.45
CA GLU A 548 -43.21 0.71 -29.24
C GLU A 548 -44.21 1.37 -28.30
N ASP A 549 -44.33 2.69 -28.38
CA ASP A 549 -45.18 3.52 -27.51
C ASP A 549 -45.03 3.14 -26.01
N GLY A 550 -43.78 2.94 -25.59
CA GLY A 550 -43.39 2.54 -24.24
C GLY A 550 -43.60 1.08 -23.85
N GLN A 551 -44.20 0.26 -24.73
CA GLN A 551 -44.43 -1.17 -24.48
C GLN A 551 -43.36 -2.05 -25.10
N LEU A 552 -42.85 -3.03 -24.34
CA LEU A 552 -41.88 -4.01 -24.84
C LEU A 552 -42.53 -4.94 -25.88
N LYS A 553 -42.02 -4.92 -27.11
CA LYS A 553 -42.50 -5.77 -28.21
C LYS A 553 -41.62 -6.99 -28.46
N SER A 554 -40.29 -6.80 -28.44
CA SER A 554 -39.34 -7.88 -28.68
C SER A 554 -38.11 -7.77 -27.77
N ARG A 555 -37.57 -8.94 -27.38
CA ARG A 555 -36.32 -9.09 -26.62
C ARG A 555 -35.18 -9.70 -27.45
N GLY A 556 -35.43 -9.94 -28.74
CA GLY A 556 -34.55 -10.69 -29.62
C GLY A 556 -34.53 -10.15 -31.04
N LEU A 557 -33.68 -10.76 -31.86
CA LEU A 557 -33.46 -10.40 -33.27
C LEU A 557 -34.71 -10.73 -34.12
N GLU A 558 -35.66 -9.81 -34.20
CA GLU A 558 -36.58 -9.77 -35.34
C GLU A 558 -36.08 -8.71 -36.32
N ALA A 559 -35.27 -9.17 -37.27
CA ALA A 559 -35.05 -8.47 -38.51
C ALA A 559 -36.09 -8.99 -39.49
N ASN A 560 -37.12 -8.19 -39.78
CA ASN A 560 -37.81 -8.28 -41.05
C ASN A 560 -37.25 -7.19 -41.96
#